data_AF-A0A9E0TLL4-F1
#
_entry.id   AF-A0A9E0TLL4-F1
#
_cell.length_a   1.000
_cell.length_b   1.000
_cell.length_c   1.000
_cell.angle_alpha   90.00
_cell.angle_beta   90.00
_cell.angle_gamma   90.00
#
_symmetry.space_group_name_H-M   'P 1'
#
loop_
_entity.id
_entity.type
_entity.pdbx_description
1 polymer ?
#
loop_
_entity_poly.entity_id
_entity_poly.type
_entity_poly.pdbx_seq_one_letter_code
_entity_poly.pdbx_strand_id
1 'polypeptide(L)'
;MRTPRERHERIKMRLRLAGSSLAQVARDLGVQPTTVTSVSLGQRRSRRIEGRIAETLQTAPSALWPERYLDAPGTKPSHLDPGGAAPSSPLR
;
A
#
# COMPACT_ATOMS: atom_id res chain seq x y z
N MET A 1 4.64 16.64 12.33
CA MET A 1 4.16 15.24 12.23
C MET A 1 2.82 15.24 11.53
N ARG A 2 2.55 14.35 10.56
CA ARG A 2 1.22 14.28 9.91
C ARG A 2 0.26 13.49 10.78
N THR A 3 -0.99 13.91 10.84
CA THR A 3 -2.03 13.17 11.58
C THR A 3 -2.42 11.88 10.86
N PRO A 4 -2.96 10.88 11.59
CA PRO A 4 -3.52 9.66 11.01
C PRO A 4 -4.52 9.90 9.87
N ARG A 5 -5.35 10.94 10.00
CA ARG A 5 -6.36 11.31 9.01
C ARG A 5 -5.75 11.88 7.73
N GLU A 6 -4.78 12.79 7.85
CA GLU A 6 -4.08 13.36 6.69
C GLU A 6 -3.31 12.28 5.90
N ARG A 7 -2.67 11.35 6.61
CA ARG A 7 -2.03 10.19 5.98
C ARG A 7 -3.05 9.34 5.23
N HIS A 8 -4.18 9.03 5.84
CA HIS A 8 -5.24 8.23 5.24
C HIS A 8 -5.77 8.86 3.95
N GLU A 9 -6.06 10.16 3.97
CA GLU A 9 -6.52 10.88 2.76
C GLU A 9 -5.44 10.93 1.67
N ARG A 10 -4.16 11.09 2.04
CA ARG A 10 -3.06 11.02 1.07
C ARG A 10 -2.93 9.64 0.43
N ILE A 11 -3.07 8.56 1.20
CA ILE A 11 -3.04 7.19 0.68
C ILE A 11 -4.20 6.99 -0.30
N LYS A 12 -5.42 7.41 0.07
CA LYS A 12 -6.61 7.35 -0.81
C LYS A 12 -6.40 8.12 -2.10
N MET A 13 -5.91 9.36 -2.01
CA MET A 13 -5.62 10.21 -3.16
C MET A 13 -4.60 9.52 -4.08
N ARG A 14 -3.48 9.05 -3.55
CA ARG A 14 -2.44 8.37 -4.35
C ARG A 14 -2.95 7.08 -5.00
N LEU A 15 -3.76 6.28 -4.29
CA LEU A 15 -4.36 5.08 -4.86
C LEU A 15 -5.27 5.44 -6.03
N ARG A 16 -6.09 6.50 -5.89
CA ARG A 16 -6.95 6.99 -6.96
C ARG A 16 -6.14 7.45 -8.18
N LEU A 17 -5.02 8.14 -7.98
CA LEU A 17 -4.12 8.53 -9.07
C LEU A 17 -3.48 7.31 -9.75
N ALA A 18 -3.24 6.23 -9.00
CA ALA A 18 -2.75 4.94 -9.52
C ALA A 18 -3.87 4.05 -10.09
N GLY A 19 -5.11 4.56 -10.25
CA GLY A 19 -6.23 3.79 -10.79
C GLY A 19 -6.79 2.71 -9.84
N SER A 20 -6.47 2.78 -8.54
CA SER A 20 -6.86 1.80 -7.53
C SER A 20 -7.63 2.45 -6.36
N SER A 21 -8.02 1.64 -5.37
CA SER A 21 -8.71 2.09 -4.17
C SER A 21 -8.48 1.13 -2.99
N LEU A 22 -8.78 1.56 -1.76
CA LEU A 22 -8.72 0.67 -0.59
C LEU A 22 -9.67 -0.54 -0.74
N ALA A 23 -10.81 -0.34 -1.41
CA ALA A 23 -11.75 -1.43 -1.70
C ALA A 23 -11.17 -2.41 -2.74
N GLN A 24 -10.45 -1.92 -3.74
CA GLN A 24 -9.73 -2.77 -4.69
C GLN A 24 -8.68 -3.61 -3.97
N VAL A 25 -7.84 -2.98 -3.13
CA VAL A 25 -6.83 -3.67 -2.32
C VAL A 25 -7.46 -4.73 -1.41
N ALA A 26 -8.61 -4.43 -0.79
CA ALA A 26 -9.34 -5.38 0.03
C ALA A 26 -9.78 -6.61 -0.78
N ARG A 27 -10.31 -6.38 -1.99
CA ARG A 27 -10.74 -7.43 -2.92
C ARG A 27 -9.56 -8.28 -3.40
N ASP A 28 -8.45 -7.65 -3.79
CA ASP A 28 -7.22 -8.35 -4.22
C ASP A 28 -6.67 -9.28 -3.12
N LEU A 29 -6.82 -8.88 -1.85
CA LEU A 29 -6.31 -9.64 -0.71
C LEU A 29 -7.34 -10.62 -0.11
N GLY A 30 -8.61 -10.56 -0.52
CA GLY A 30 -9.69 -11.35 0.09
C GLY A 30 -9.98 -10.97 1.55
N VAL A 31 -9.78 -9.70 1.92
CA VAL A 31 -10.00 -9.20 3.30
C VAL A 31 -11.13 -8.18 3.35
N GLN A 32 -11.61 -7.88 4.55
CA GLN A 32 -12.67 -6.90 4.73
C GLN A 32 -12.16 -5.46 4.49
N PRO A 33 -12.92 -4.59 3.79
CA PRO A 33 -12.49 -3.20 3.53
C PRO A 33 -12.20 -2.39 4.80
N THR A 34 -12.94 -2.67 5.87
CA THR A 34 -12.73 -2.05 7.20
C THR A 34 -11.33 -2.33 7.74
N THR A 35 -10.82 -3.55 7.56
CA THR A 35 -9.45 -3.93 7.93
C THR A 35 -8.42 -3.07 7.19
N VAL A 36 -8.60 -2.86 5.88
CA VAL A 36 -7.71 -2.05 5.06
C VAL A 36 -7.74 -0.58 5.49
N THR A 37 -8.93 -0.05 5.80
CA THR A 37 -9.09 1.31 6.34
C THR A 37 -8.38 1.49 7.68
N SER A 38 -8.53 0.54 8.62
CA SER A 38 -7.82 0.59 9.91
C SER A 38 -6.30 0.53 9.76
N VAL A 39 -5.78 -0.21 8.77
CA VAL A 39 -4.34 -0.21 8.46
C VAL A 39 -3.91 1.13 7.86
N SER A 40 -4.69 1.67 6.91
CA SER A 40 -4.41 2.96 6.28
C SER A 40 -4.37 4.12 7.29
N LEU A 41 -5.29 4.14 8.25
CA LEU A 41 -5.29 5.09 9.37
C LEU A 41 -4.11 4.88 10.32
N GLY A 42 -3.51 3.70 10.34
CA GLY A 42 -2.45 3.36 11.27
C GLY A 42 -2.97 2.83 12.61
N GLN A 43 -4.22 2.39 12.71
CA GLN A 43 -4.82 1.78 13.90
C GLN A 43 -4.46 0.29 14.04
N ARG A 44 -4.26 -0.41 12.92
CA ARG A 44 -3.87 -1.82 12.88
C ARG A 44 -2.59 -2.01 12.08
N ARG A 45 -1.82 -3.05 12.41
CA ARG A 45 -0.61 -3.44 11.68
C ARG A 45 -0.88 -4.72 10.91
N SER A 46 -0.66 -4.69 9.60
CA SER A 46 -0.75 -5.88 8.75
C SER A 46 0.24 -5.73 7.61
N ARG A 47 1.36 -6.46 7.69
CA ARG A 47 2.44 -6.39 6.68
C ARG A 47 1.93 -6.73 5.28
N ARG A 48 0.97 -7.65 5.17
CA ARG A 48 0.35 -8.04 3.88
C ARG A 48 -0.44 -6.89 3.26
N ILE A 49 -1.24 -6.18 4.06
CA ILE A 49 -2.02 -5.03 3.57
C ILE A 49 -1.11 -3.82 3.30
N GLU A 50 -0.16 -3.54 4.20
CA GLU A 50 0.83 -2.47 4.03
C GLU A 50 1.66 -2.68 2.77
N GLY A 51 2.14 -3.90 2.55
CA GLY A 51 2.88 -4.30 1.35
C GLY A 51 2.08 -4.09 0.08
N ARG A 52 0.83 -4.59 0.03
CA ARG A 52 -0.02 -4.43 -1.16
C ARG A 52 -0.33 -2.97 -1.50
N ILE A 53 -0.60 -2.14 -0.49
CA ILE A 53 -0.79 -0.70 -0.69
C ILE A 53 0.50 -0.07 -1.22
N ALA A 54 1.65 -0.41 -0.62
CA ALA A 54 2.93 0.15 -0.99
C ALA A 54 3.36 -0.26 -2.42
N GLU A 55 3.15 -1.52 -2.80
CA GLU A 55 3.33 -2.03 -4.17
C GLU A 55 2.47 -1.25 -5.17
N THR A 56 1.18 -1.09 -4.89
CA THR A 56 0.25 -0.34 -5.75
C THR A 56 0.69 1.11 -5.93
N LEU A 57 1.33 1.69 -4.90
CA LEU A 57 1.84 3.05 -4.90
C LEU A 57 3.31 3.16 -5.32
N GLN A 58 3.92 2.05 -5.75
CA GLN A 58 5.34 1.93 -6.13
C GLN A 58 6.26 2.59 -5.10
N THR A 59 6.03 2.28 -3.82
CA THR A 59 6.75 2.89 -2.69
C THR A 59 6.98 1.87 -1.59
N ALA A 60 7.68 2.26 -0.53
CA ALA A 60 7.91 1.41 0.63
C ALA A 60 6.83 1.62 1.70
N PRO A 61 6.44 0.58 2.46
CA PRO A 61 5.58 0.75 3.64
C PRO A 61 6.12 1.78 4.64
N SER A 62 7.45 1.84 4.82
CA SER A 62 8.12 2.82 5.69
C SER A 62 7.93 4.26 5.23
N ALA A 63 7.73 4.50 3.94
CA ALA A 63 7.43 5.85 3.43
C ALA A 63 5.97 6.27 3.71
N LEU A 64 5.06 5.30 3.84
CA LEU A 64 3.64 5.53 4.14
C LEU A 64 3.39 5.65 5.64
N TRP A 65 4.05 4.81 6.44
CA TRP A 65 3.94 4.78 7.90
C TRP A 65 5.31 4.92 8.57
N PRO A 66 5.98 6.08 8.46
CA PRO A 66 7.34 6.26 8.95
C PRO A 66 7.47 5.93 10.44
N GLU A 67 6.50 6.34 11.26
CA GLU A 67 6.44 6.06 12.71
C GLU A 67 6.54 4.57 13.08
N ARG A 68 6.23 3.66 12.16
CA ARG A 68 6.29 2.21 12.40
C ARG A 68 7.63 1.57 12.06
N TYR A 69 8.50 2.31 11.37
CA TYR A 69 9.77 1.84 10.83
C TYR A 69 10.96 2.69 11.29
N LEU A 70 10.77 3.63 12.22
CA LEU A 70 11.83 4.46 12.80
C LEU A 70 12.90 3.64 13.54
N ASP A 71 12.58 2.42 13.98
CA ASP A 71 13.43 1.55 14.81
C ASP A 71 14.08 0.37 14.08
N ALA A 72 14.07 0.35 12.74
CA ALA A 72 14.70 -0.74 11.98
C ALA A 72 16.05 -0.29 11.40
N PRO A 73 17.19 -0.48 12.10
CA PRO A 73 18.49 -0.37 11.47
C PRO A 73 18.63 -1.46 10.39
N GLY A 74 18.56 -1.07 9.12
CA GLY A 74 19.20 -1.84 8.05
C GLY A 74 18.35 -2.73 7.14
N THR A 75 17.04 -2.54 6.97
CA THR A 75 16.35 -3.16 5.81
C THR A 75 16.17 -2.13 4.70
N LYS A 76 17.15 -2.07 3.79
CA LYS A 76 16.90 -1.59 2.43
C LYS A 76 16.12 -2.71 1.73
N PRO A 77 14.86 -2.51 1.29
CA PRO A 77 14.21 -3.50 0.45
C PRO A 77 14.78 -3.36 -0.97
N SER A 78 15.85 -4.11 -1.23
CA SER A 78 16.31 -4.44 -2.56
C SER A 78 15.28 -5.38 -3.20
N HIS A 79 14.21 -4.84 -3.80
CA HIS A 79 13.52 -5.41 -4.97
C HIS A 79 12.44 -4.44 -5.47
N LEU A 80 12.87 -3.35 -6.13
CA LEU A 80 12.07 -2.76 -7.20
C LEU A 80 12.46 -3.53 -8.46
N ASP A 81 11.82 -4.68 -8.68
CA ASP A 81 11.80 -5.31 -9.99
C ASP A 81 10.69 -4.62 -10.78
N PRO A 82 11.00 -3.85 -11.84
CA PRO A 82 9.99 -3.33 -12.74
C PRO A 82 9.50 -4.47 -13.65
N GLY A 83 8.90 -5.50 -13.05
CA GLY A 83 8.17 -6.55 -13.73
C GLY A 83 6.81 -6.02 -14.18
N GLY A 84 6.83 -5.06 -15.12
CA GLY A 84 5.65 -4.65 -15.87
C GLY A 84 5.13 -5.83 -16.69
N ALA A 85 4.29 -6.66 -16.08
CA ALA A 85 3.45 -7.57 -16.83
C ALA A 85 2.44 -6.72 -17.62
N ALA A 86 2.76 -6.47 -18.88
CA ALA A 86 1.78 -6.07 -19.88
C ALA A 86 0.59 -7.06 -19.84
N PRO A 87 -0.66 -6.60 -20.01
CA PRO A 87 -1.76 -7.52 -20.17
C PRO A 87 -1.55 -8.30 -21.48
N SER A 88 -1.21 -9.58 -21.36
CA SER A 88 -1.25 -10.54 -22.45
C SER A 88 -2.66 -10.52 -23.05
N SER A 89 -2.81 -9.88 -24.20
CA SER A 89 -4.01 -9.96 -25.02
C SER A 89 -4.16 -11.39 -25.54
N PRO A 90 -5.36 -11.99 -25.51
CA PRO A 90 -5.57 -13.33 -26.01
C PRO A 90 -5.70 -13.35 -27.54
N LEU A 91 -5.15 -14.42 -28.10
CA LEU A 91 -5.42 -15.09 -29.38
C LEU A 91 -6.35 -14.39 -30.39
N ARG A 92 -5.85 -14.20 -31.62
CA ARG A 92 -6.46 -14.78 -32.83
C ARG A 92 -5.47 -14.89 -33.97
#